data_AF-A0A9P7SBI7-F1
#
_entry.id   AF-A0A9P7SBI7-F1
#
_cell.length_a   1.000
_cell.length_b   1.000
_cell.length_c   1.000
_cell.angle_alpha   90.00
_cell.angle_beta   90.00
_cell.angle_gamma   90.00
#
_symmetry.space_group_name_H-M   'P 1'
#
loop_
_entity.id
_entity.type
_entity.pdbx_description
1 polymer ?
#
loop_
_entity_poly.entity_id
_entity_poly.type
_entity_poly.pdbx_seq_one_letter_code
_entity_poly.pdbx_strand_id
1 'polypeptide(L)' 'MPNLDSLNEEDFIARLGKPEIGAVIRMDGAPLTSNLPTHLTRSASFQRQDFMSSIKIIDFGEAFLSDDM' A
#
# COMPACT_ATOMS: atom_id res chain seq x y z
N MET A 1 -10.48 3.82 -12.00
CA MET A 1 -9.88 4.94 -12.76
C MET A 1 -9.39 4.39 -14.08
N PRO A 2 -9.92 4.82 -15.23
CA PRO A 2 -9.45 4.34 -16.52
C PRO A 2 -8.02 4.85 -16.80
N ASN A 3 -7.23 4.05 -17.53
CA ASN A 3 -5.92 4.39 -18.06
C ASN A 3 -4.89 4.75 -16.96
N LEU A 4 -4.84 3.98 -15.88
CA LEU A 4 -3.75 4.10 -14.88
C LEU A 4 -2.51 3.32 -15.30
N ASP A 5 -2.72 2.23 -16.04
CA ASP A 5 -1.74 1.29 -16.56
C ASP A 5 -0.83 1.88 -17.64
N SER A 6 -1.24 2.95 -18.31
CA SER A 6 -0.46 3.64 -19.33
C SER A 6 0.37 4.81 -18.80
N LEU A 7 0.29 5.12 -17.51
CA LEU A 7 1.00 6.26 -16.91
C LEU A 7 2.44 5.87 -16.52
N ASN A 8 3.36 6.81 -16.60
CA ASN A 8 4.64 6.69 -15.90
C ASN A 8 4.42 6.86 -14.38
N GLU A 9 5.45 6.55 -13.58
CA GLU A 9 5.37 6.58 -12.13
C GLU A 9 5.01 7.97 -11.57
N GLU A 10 5.60 9.03 -12.11
CA GLU A 10 5.36 10.40 -11.63
C GLU A 10 3.91 10.82 -11.85
N ASP A 11 3.38 10.59 -13.05
CA ASP A 11 1.99 10.89 -13.41
C ASP A 11 1.01 10.01 -12.64
N PHE A 12 1.37 8.75 -12.40
CA PHE A 12 0.57 7.82 -11.59
C PHE A 12 0.45 8.32 -10.15
N ILE A 13 1.57 8.71 -9.52
CA ILE A 13 1.61 9.25 -8.17
C ILE A 13 0.88 10.60 -8.10
N ALA A 14 1.07 11.48 -9.08
CA ALA A 14 0.36 12.76 -9.14
C ALA A 14 -1.16 12.56 -9.21
N ARG A 15 -1.61 11.52 -9.92
CA ARG A 15 -3.03 11.22 -10.10
C ARG A 15 -3.68 10.52 -8.91
N LEU A 16 -2.98 9.61 -8.23
CA LEU A 16 -3.54 8.86 -7.09
C LEU A 16 -3.22 9.48 -5.73
N GLY A 17 -2.23 10.36 -5.69
CA GLY A 17 -1.67 10.91 -4.46
C GLY A 17 -0.41 10.15 -4.02
N LYS A 18 0.39 10.82 -3.21
CA LYS A 18 1.58 10.24 -2.59
C LYS A 18 1.17 9.39 -1.39
N PRO A 19 1.60 8.12 -1.29
CA PRO A 19 1.45 7.36 -0.06
C PRO A 19 2.30 7.98 1.05
N GLU A 20 1.86 7.82 2.29
CA GLU A 20 2.64 8.24 3.45
C GLU A 20 3.56 7.09 3.86
N ILE A 21 4.85 7.37 4.03
CA ILE A 21 5.84 6.40 4.50
C ILE A 21 6.36 6.88 5.85
N GLY A 22 6.23 6.06 6.88
CA GLY A 22 6.68 6.36 8.24
C GLY A 22 7.65 5.31 8.75
N ALA A 23 8.67 5.74 9.50
CA ALA A 23 9.56 4.83 10.20
C ALA A 23 8.82 4.11 11.33
N VAL A 24 9.09 2.81 11.50
CA VAL A 24 8.64 2.07 12.67
C VAL A 24 9.59 2.42 13.82
N ILE A 25 9.03 2.87 14.94
CA ILE A 25 9.80 3.15 16.15
C ILE A 25 9.21 2.36 17.30
N ARG A 26 10.07 1.87 18.19
CA ARG A 26 9.61 1.31 19.45
C ARG A 26 9.31 2.46 20.40
N MET A 27 8.20 2.33 21.14
CA MET A 27 7.79 3.33 22.12
C MET A 27 8.76 3.44 23.30
N ASP A 28 9.56 2.40 23.55
CA ASP A 28 10.64 2.38 24.56
C ASP A 28 11.97 2.96 24.04
N GLY A 29 12.05 3.37 22.77
CA GLY A 29 13.25 3.92 22.14
C GLY A 29 14.34 2.87 21.83
N ALA A 30 14.11 1.59 22.10
CA ALA A 30 15.07 0.55 21.79
C ALA A 30 15.14 0.29 20.26
N PRO A 31 16.21 -0.35 19.77
CA PRO A 31 16.30 -0.75 18.37
C PRO A 31 15.20 -1.74 17.96
N LEU A 32 14.76 -1.67 16.70
CA LEU A 32 13.91 -2.70 16.12
C LEU A 32 14.65 -4.02 16.02
N THR A 33 13.92 -5.12 16.22
CA THR A 33 14.45 -6.46 15.94
C THR A 33 14.53 -6.67 14.42
N SER A 34 15.45 -7.54 13.98
CA SER A 34 15.65 -7.88 12.56
C SER A 34 14.40 -8.41 11.84
N ASN A 35 13.39 -8.82 12.61
CA ASN A 35 12.20 -9.50 12.11
C ASN A 35 11.03 -8.51 11.91
N LEU A 36 11.21 -7.24 12.22
CA LEU A 36 10.21 -6.20 12.05
C LEU A 36 10.57 -5.31 10.86
N PRO A 37 9.57 -4.85 10.09
CA PRO A 37 9.80 -3.88 9.03
C PRO A 37 10.30 -2.56 9.62
N THR A 38 11.18 -1.89 8.88
CA THR A 38 11.72 -0.58 9.28
C THR A 38 10.77 0.58 8.97
N HIS A 39 9.80 0.35 8.09
CA HIS A 39 8.86 1.36 7.63
C HIS A 39 7.44 0.78 7.50
N LEU A 40 6.45 1.64 7.68
CA LEU A 40 5.05 1.39 7.32
C LEU A 40 4.64 2.34 6.21
N THR A 41 3.87 1.81 5.27
CA THR A 41 3.26 2.60 4.19
C THR A 41 1.78 2.70 4.43
N ARG A 42 1.26 3.93 4.47
CA ARG A 42 -0.18 4.20 4.47
C ARG A 42 -0.63 4.54 3.06
N SER A 43 -1.81 4.04 2.68
CA SER A 43 -2.40 4.32 1.37
C SER A 43 -2.52 5.82 1.11
N ALA A 44 -2.27 6.21 -0.14
CA ALA A 44 -2.47 7.58 -0.60
C ALA A 44 -3.94 8.00 -0.44
N SER A 45 -4.16 9.23 -0.01
CA SER A 45 -5.50 9.82 0.05
C SER A 45 -5.81 10.52 -1.27
N PHE A 46 -6.85 10.04 -1.96
CA PHE A 46 -7.29 10.60 -3.23
C PHE A 46 -8.50 11.52 -3.01
N GLN A 47 -8.40 12.80 -3.40
CA GLN A 47 -9.37 13.86 -3.08
C GLN A 47 -10.67 13.88 -3.92
N ARG A 48 -11.11 12.75 -4.50
CA ARG A 48 -12.38 12.77 -5.27
C ARG A 48 -13.57 12.55 -4.34
N GLN A 49 -14.36 13.61 -4.18
CA GLN A 49 -15.46 13.72 -3.21
C GLN A 49 -16.65 12.75 -3.46
N ASP A 50 -16.78 12.14 -4.65
CA ASP A 50 -18.07 11.55 -5.07
C ASP A 50 -18.07 10.07 -5.47
N PHE A 51 -17.10 9.26 -5.04
CA PHE A 51 -17.18 7.81 -5.28
C PHE A 51 -17.27 7.03 -3.96
N MET A 52 -18.46 7.02 -3.37
CA MET A 52 -18.92 5.84 -2.63
C MET A 52 -19.13 4.69 -3.63
N SER A 53 -18.05 4.23 -4.26
CA SER A 53 -18.06 2.97 -4.99
C SER A 53 -17.86 1.82 -3.99
N SER A 54 -18.54 0.70 -4.23
CA SER A 54 -18.42 -0.53 -3.45
C SER A 54 -16.97 -0.84 -3.07
N ILE A 55 -16.67 -0.93 -1.77
CA ILE A 55 -15.37 -1.39 -1.28
C ILE A 55 -15.24 -2.87 -1.67
N LYS A 56 -14.30 -3.18 -2.57
CA LYS A 56 -13.98 -4.56 -2.94
C LYS A 56 -12.79 -5.02 -2.10
N ILE A 57 -13.05 -5.85 -1.10
CA ILE A 57 -11.99 -6.57 -0.37
C ILE A 57 -11.56 -7.72 -1.28
N ILE A 58 -10.27 -7.79 -1.59
CA ILE A 58 -9.66 -8.88 -2.35
C ILE A 58 -8.70 -9.60 -1.41
N ASP A 59 -8.94 -10.88 -1.19
CA ASP A 59 -8.06 -11.73 -0.41
C ASP A 59 -6.93 -12.27 -1.32
N PHE A 60 -5.68 -12.09 -0.88
CA PHE A 60 -4.49 -12.61 -1.54
C PHE A 60 -3.81 -13.73 -0.72
N GLY A 61 -4.42 -14.16 0.39
CA GLY A 61 -3.84 -15.09 1.36
C GLY A 61 -3.69 -16.53 0.88
N GLU A 62 -4.39 -16.96 -0.18
CA GLU A 62 -4.38 -18.36 -0.64
C GLU A 62 -3.57 -18.65 -1.92
N ALA A 63 -2.83 -17.68 -2.48
CA ALA A 63 -2.19 -17.86 -3.78
C ALA A 63 -0.80 -18.56 -3.77
N PHE A 64 -0.32 -19.10 -2.64
CA PHE A 64 1.06 -19.60 -2.48
C PHE A 64 1.20 -21.07 -2.09
N LEU A 65 0.19 -21.90 -2.34
CA LEU A 65 0.36 -23.37 -2.25
C LEU A 65 0.51 -23.93 -3.67
N SER A 66 1.72 -23.92 -4.21
CA SER A 66 2.08 -24.87 -5.25
C SER A 66 2.27 -26.22 -4.58
N ASP A 67 1.35 -27.14 -4.83
CA ASP A 67 1.50 -28.56 -4.48
C ASP A 67 2.55 -29.14 -5.43
N ASP A 68 3.83 -28.91 -5.14
CA ASP A 68 4.93 -29.61 -5.81
C ASP A 68 5.05 -31.00 -5.17
N MET A 69 4.23 -31.93 -5.67
CA MET A 69 4.35 -33.37 -5.44
C MET A 69 5.13 -34.04 -6.58
#